data_AF-E2N905-F1
#
_entry.id   AF-E2N905-F1
#
_cell.length_a   1.000
_cell.length_b   1.000
_cell.length_c   1.000
_cell.angle_alpha   90.00
_cell.angle_beta   90.00
_cell.angle_gamma   90.00
#
_symmetry.space_group_name_H-M   'P 1'
#
loop_
_entity.id
_entity.type
_entity.pdbx_description
1 polymer ?
#
loop_
_entity_poly.entity_id
_entity_poly.type
_entity_poly.pdbx_seq_one_letter_code
_entity_poly.pdbx_strand_id
1 'polypeptide(L)'
;MSKNIMLTLCITALLYSCTATKSSSDFSNEIFVDVEQSVELPLQRGRIIPLETSDSSLLYDIVSIDQVKDKYFIRSRNKILTFDTEGNYLYNISGIGQGNKEYVNLSSFFIKNEELCIYDFNQGRVLVFAPSGRYLRTEKAVKNSDVECVPQLIRPYGKNKYIAKNSFNGTPGYVTPALSLLDEKYTITQTLEGHSLHTGFLLFDFMNCDDNGGFITYWEALSDTIYTVVNDSMVQPKYLVNFGEYAIPAVERLNKDVYDLIDYVNKPENKKLATLIRYVYEEENYLYFVFSCEDSVRLALYNKETHNTTTHILPAEVNGGKYRLASFLKVDKDKVIMALEDCENIENNQSLFIINKKELYEKSRFK
;
A
#
# COMPACT_ATOMS: atom_id res chain seq x y z
N MET A 1 25.60 68.30 -48.44
CA MET A 1 25.92 66.86 -48.40
C MET A 1 27.27 66.69 -47.75
N SER A 2 27.31 66.26 -46.49
CA SER A 2 28.36 65.40 -45.92
C SER A 2 28.06 65.22 -44.42
N LYS A 3 27.77 63.98 -44.01
CA LYS A 3 27.76 63.58 -42.61
C LYS A 3 28.99 62.72 -42.39
N ASN A 4 29.81 63.13 -41.44
CA ASN A 4 30.97 62.40 -40.98
C ASN A 4 30.56 61.19 -40.12
N ILE A 5 31.42 60.20 -40.23
CA ILE A 5 31.49 58.92 -39.53
C ILE A 5 31.75 59.15 -38.03
N MET A 6 31.04 58.42 -37.17
CA MET A 6 31.62 57.97 -35.90
C MET A 6 31.12 56.54 -35.61
N LEU A 7 32.05 55.61 -35.75
CA LEU A 7 31.93 54.18 -35.46
C LEU A 7 32.18 54.00 -33.97
N THR A 8 31.29 53.34 -33.24
CA THR A 8 31.61 52.85 -31.88
C THR A 8 31.07 51.44 -31.70
N LEU A 9 32.05 50.54 -31.52
CA LEU A 9 31.97 49.14 -31.12
C LEU A 9 30.85 48.86 -30.11
N CYS A 10 29.98 47.91 -30.44
CA CYS A 10 29.23 47.12 -29.46
C CYS A 10 29.59 45.64 -29.70
N ILE A 11 30.73 45.23 -29.14
CA ILE A 11 31.24 43.86 -29.17
C ILE A 11 30.97 43.24 -27.79
N THR A 12 30.04 42.28 -27.81
CA THR A 12 29.99 41.05 -26.98
C THR A 12 30.34 41.16 -25.49
N ALA A 13 29.31 41.18 -24.65
CA ALA A 13 29.35 40.59 -23.32
C ALA A 13 28.22 39.54 -23.24
N LEU A 14 28.44 38.44 -23.93
CA LEU A 14 27.65 37.21 -23.83
C LEU A 14 28.42 36.24 -22.93
N LEU A 15 27.68 35.62 -22.00
CA LEU A 15 28.02 34.40 -21.25
C LEU A 15 28.90 34.56 -20.01
N TYR A 16 28.31 35.09 -18.93
CA TYR A 16 28.47 34.52 -17.59
C TYR A 16 27.14 34.66 -16.84
N SER A 17 26.16 33.83 -17.23
CA SER A 17 25.07 33.47 -16.34
C SER A 17 25.15 31.96 -16.16
N CYS A 18 26.04 31.54 -15.26
CA CYS A 18 25.87 30.29 -14.54
C CYS A 18 24.60 30.43 -13.69
N THR A 19 23.44 30.23 -14.29
CA THR A 19 22.31 29.74 -13.51
C THR A 19 22.67 28.31 -13.14
N ALA A 20 23.24 28.16 -11.94
CA ALA A 20 23.22 26.89 -11.26
C ALA A 20 21.78 26.39 -11.30
N THR A 21 21.51 25.39 -12.13
CA THR A 21 20.32 24.55 -12.00
C THR A 21 20.44 23.89 -10.63
N LYS A 22 19.89 24.56 -9.61
CA LYS A 22 19.41 23.88 -8.41
C LYS A 22 18.26 23.00 -8.87
N SER A 23 18.57 21.82 -9.39
CA SER A 23 17.66 20.69 -9.42
C SER A 23 17.62 20.09 -8.01
N SER A 24 17.10 20.86 -7.07
CA SER A 24 16.45 20.33 -5.89
C SER A 24 15.07 20.94 -5.96
N SER A 25 14.13 20.23 -6.58
CA SER A 25 12.73 20.48 -6.26
C SER A 25 12.64 20.26 -4.76
N ASP A 26 12.52 21.34 -3.99
CA ASP A 26 12.26 21.29 -2.56
C ASP A 26 10.95 20.53 -2.39
N PHE A 27 11.06 19.23 -2.17
CA PHE A 27 9.93 18.39 -1.89
C PHE A 27 9.48 18.75 -0.48
N SER A 28 8.40 19.51 -0.36
CA SER A 28 8.03 20.17 0.90
C SER A 28 7.67 19.22 2.05
N ASN A 29 7.55 17.91 1.78
CA ASN A 29 7.12 16.90 2.73
C ASN A 29 8.08 15.70 2.77
N GLU A 30 9.35 15.95 3.01
CA GLU A 30 10.30 14.88 3.31
C GLU A 30 10.05 14.30 4.72
N ILE A 31 10.02 12.98 4.82
CA ILE A 31 9.90 12.24 6.08
C ILE A 31 11.23 11.54 6.33
N PHE A 32 12.02 12.09 7.26
CA PHE A 32 13.21 11.40 7.72
C PHE A 32 12.84 10.26 8.66
N VAL A 33 13.38 9.07 8.41
CA VAL A 33 13.23 7.89 9.25
C VAL A 33 14.60 7.51 9.78
N ASP A 34 14.80 7.73 11.08
CA ASP A 34 15.96 7.17 11.77
C ASP A 34 15.73 5.67 11.97
N VAL A 35 16.46 4.87 11.20
CA VAL A 35 16.41 3.41 11.28
C VAL A 35 17.10 2.93 12.56
N GLU A 36 18.17 3.57 13.03
CA GLU A 36 18.88 3.11 14.22
C GLU A 36 18.10 3.43 15.50
N GLN A 37 17.44 4.59 15.55
CA GLN A 37 16.66 5.02 16.70
C GLN A 37 15.23 4.46 16.68
N SER A 38 15.13 3.15 16.81
CA SER A 38 13.84 2.46 16.93
C SER A 38 13.50 2.11 18.38
N VAL A 39 12.20 2.11 18.71
CA VAL A 39 11.68 1.69 20.01
C VAL A 39 10.94 0.36 19.88
N GLU A 40 10.91 -0.46 20.92
CA GLU A 40 10.11 -1.68 20.90
C GLU A 40 8.61 -1.37 20.89
N LEU A 41 7.84 -2.13 20.11
CA LEU A 41 6.38 -2.05 20.15
C LEU A 41 5.86 -2.58 21.50
N PRO A 42 4.96 -1.87 22.21
CA PRO A 42 4.48 -2.28 23.54
C PRO A 42 3.50 -3.46 23.48
N LEU A 43 4.03 -4.66 23.22
CA LEU A 43 3.25 -5.88 22.99
C LEU A 43 2.32 -6.24 24.15
N GLN A 44 2.72 -5.95 25.39
CA GLN A 44 1.94 -6.18 26.61
C GLN A 44 0.62 -5.39 26.66
N ARG A 45 0.46 -4.37 25.81
CA ARG A 45 -0.77 -3.56 25.72
C ARG A 45 -1.70 -4.04 24.59
N GLY A 46 -1.29 -5.04 23.82
CA GLY A 46 -2.12 -5.68 22.82
C GLY A 46 -2.72 -6.99 23.32
N ARG A 47 -3.49 -7.62 22.44
CA ARG A 47 -4.07 -8.95 22.64
C ARG A 47 -3.72 -9.85 21.45
N ILE A 48 -3.48 -11.13 21.72
CA ILE A 48 -3.32 -12.17 20.71
C ILE A 48 -4.64 -12.94 20.61
N ILE A 49 -5.12 -13.11 19.39
CA ILE A 49 -6.35 -13.82 19.05
C ILE A 49 -5.96 -14.99 18.14
N PRO A 50 -5.89 -16.22 18.65
CA PRO A 50 -5.68 -17.40 17.82
C PRO A 50 -6.86 -17.56 16.85
N LEU A 51 -6.58 -17.69 15.55
CA LEU A 51 -7.61 -18.03 14.58
C LEU A 51 -7.86 -19.54 14.61
N GLU A 52 -9.13 -19.93 14.69
CA GLU A 52 -9.55 -21.33 14.71
C GLU A 52 -8.91 -22.09 13.55
N THR A 53 -8.30 -23.23 13.84
CA THR A 53 -7.69 -24.12 12.85
C THR A 53 -8.50 -25.40 12.73
N SER A 54 -9.10 -25.60 11.56
CA SER A 54 -9.81 -26.81 11.17
C SER A 54 -9.72 -26.98 9.65
N ASP A 55 -10.06 -28.15 9.13
CA ASP A 55 -10.10 -28.42 7.68
C ASP A 55 -10.94 -27.38 6.90
N SER A 56 -11.93 -26.76 7.57
CA SER A 56 -12.81 -25.74 6.97
C SER A 56 -12.25 -24.32 7.04
N SER A 57 -11.29 -24.06 7.92
CA SER A 57 -10.79 -22.72 8.22
C SER A 57 -9.31 -22.48 7.89
N LEU A 58 -8.63 -23.43 7.23
CA LEU A 58 -7.20 -23.33 6.91
C LEU A 58 -6.86 -22.04 6.11
N LEU A 59 -5.90 -21.30 6.65
CA LEU A 59 -5.25 -20.14 6.07
C LEU A 59 -3.85 -20.53 5.59
N TYR A 60 -3.44 -20.02 4.43
CA TYR A 60 -2.06 -20.13 3.98
C TYR A 60 -1.23 -18.95 4.51
N ASP A 61 -1.58 -17.76 4.04
CA ASP A 61 -1.01 -16.47 4.43
C ASP A 61 -2.14 -15.44 4.49
N ILE A 62 -2.00 -14.44 5.34
CA ILE A 62 -2.94 -13.32 5.41
C ILE A 62 -2.52 -12.24 4.41
N VAL A 63 -3.34 -12.05 3.37
CA VAL A 63 -3.12 -11.02 2.32
C VAL A 63 -3.80 -9.70 2.70
N SER A 64 -5.01 -9.78 3.26
CA SER A 64 -5.74 -8.63 3.76
C SER A 64 -6.71 -9.05 4.87
N ILE A 65 -7.01 -8.10 5.75
CA ILE A 65 -8.05 -8.24 6.77
C ILE A 65 -8.95 -7.03 6.64
N ASP A 66 -10.26 -7.22 6.69
CA ASP A 66 -11.23 -6.14 6.83
C ASP A 66 -12.19 -6.46 7.98
N GLN A 67 -12.68 -5.45 8.69
CA GLN A 67 -13.62 -5.63 9.79
C GLN A 67 -14.95 -4.94 9.50
N VAL A 68 -16.05 -5.68 9.63
CA VAL A 68 -17.40 -5.11 9.71
C VAL A 68 -18.04 -5.58 11.01
N LYS A 69 -18.32 -4.62 11.90
CA LYS A 69 -18.88 -4.90 13.24
C LYS A 69 -18.01 -5.92 13.99
N ASP A 70 -18.58 -7.06 14.33
CA ASP A 70 -18.02 -8.15 15.12
C ASP A 70 -17.35 -9.25 14.28
N LYS A 71 -17.07 -8.99 12.99
CA LYS A 71 -16.50 -9.99 12.07
C LYS A 71 -15.25 -9.50 11.37
N TYR A 72 -14.24 -10.35 11.35
CA TYR A 72 -13.06 -10.24 10.50
C TYR A 72 -13.27 -11.03 9.22
N PHE A 73 -13.00 -10.38 8.08
CA PHE A 73 -12.94 -11.01 6.77
C PHE A 73 -11.49 -11.05 6.33
N ILE A 74 -10.95 -12.25 6.27
CA ILE A 74 -9.53 -12.48 6.04
C ILE A 74 -9.36 -13.09 4.67
N ARG A 75 -8.67 -12.35 3.79
CA ARG A 75 -8.23 -12.90 2.51
C ARG A 75 -6.98 -13.73 2.74
N SER A 76 -7.06 -15.01 2.38
CA SER A 76 -5.91 -15.89 2.29
C SER A 76 -5.76 -16.41 0.87
N ARG A 77 -4.76 -15.90 0.16
CA ARG A 77 -4.56 -16.11 -1.29
C ARG A 77 -5.84 -15.83 -2.10
N ASN A 78 -6.49 -16.90 -2.54
CA ASN A 78 -7.71 -16.92 -3.36
C ASN A 78 -8.94 -17.37 -2.55
N LYS A 79 -8.92 -17.26 -1.22
CA LYS A 79 -10.05 -17.53 -0.34
C LYS A 79 -10.33 -16.31 0.53
N ILE A 80 -11.59 -16.16 0.96
CA ILE A 80 -11.99 -15.18 1.96
C ILE A 80 -12.73 -15.95 3.05
N LEU A 81 -12.15 -15.94 4.24
CA LEU A 81 -12.66 -16.63 5.41
C LEU A 81 -13.18 -15.59 6.42
N THR A 82 -14.26 -15.94 7.11
CA THR A 82 -14.87 -15.07 8.11
C THR A 82 -14.64 -15.63 9.50
N PHE A 83 -14.16 -14.80 10.40
CA PHE A 83 -13.97 -15.11 11.81
C PHE A 83 -14.69 -14.08 12.67
N ASP A 84 -15.09 -14.44 13.88
CA ASP A 84 -15.53 -13.46 14.88
C ASP A 84 -14.32 -12.73 15.52
N THR A 85 -14.59 -11.80 16.44
CA THR A 85 -13.51 -11.03 17.10
C THR A 85 -12.71 -11.81 18.12
N GLU A 86 -13.11 -13.04 18.44
CA GLU A 86 -12.41 -13.96 19.35
C GLU A 86 -11.66 -15.06 18.58
N GLY A 87 -11.71 -15.03 17.24
CA GLY A 87 -10.96 -15.91 16.36
C GLY A 87 -11.69 -17.19 15.97
N ASN A 88 -12.96 -17.36 16.32
CA ASN A 88 -13.74 -18.53 15.91
C ASN A 88 -14.12 -18.42 14.44
N TYR A 89 -14.01 -19.52 13.70
CA TYR A 89 -14.40 -19.55 12.29
C TYR A 89 -15.92 -19.54 12.14
N LEU A 90 -16.42 -18.77 11.18
CA LEU A 90 -17.86 -18.66 10.90
C LEU A 90 -18.23 -19.30 9.56
N TYR A 91 -17.64 -18.81 8.45
CA TYR A 91 -17.92 -19.29 7.09
C TYR A 91 -16.96 -18.65 6.07
N ASN A 92 -16.91 -19.24 4.87
CA ASN A 92 -16.24 -18.67 3.71
C ASN A 92 -17.17 -17.74 2.91
N ILE A 93 -16.59 -16.71 2.31
CA ILE A 93 -17.28 -15.89 1.31
C ILE A 93 -16.97 -16.47 -0.07
N SER A 94 -17.96 -17.12 -0.67
CA SER A 94 -17.86 -17.69 -2.02
C SER A 94 -16.72 -18.74 -2.13
N GLY A 95 -16.35 -19.10 -3.36
CA GLY A 95 -15.33 -20.10 -3.67
C GLY A 95 -14.87 -20.00 -5.13
N ILE A 96 -13.81 -20.75 -5.43
CA ILE A 96 -13.24 -20.81 -6.78
C ILE A 96 -14.14 -21.67 -7.67
N GLY A 97 -14.62 -21.10 -8.77
CA GLY A 97 -15.47 -21.81 -9.73
C GLY A 97 -16.11 -20.88 -10.76
N GLN A 98 -16.85 -21.48 -11.69
CA GLN A 98 -17.49 -20.77 -12.81
C GLN A 98 -18.96 -20.42 -12.52
N GLY A 99 -19.49 -20.78 -11.35
CA GLY A 99 -20.86 -20.50 -10.96
C GLY A 99 -21.15 -19.00 -10.81
N ASN A 100 -22.43 -18.64 -10.82
CA ASN A 100 -22.89 -17.25 -10.72
C ASN A 100 -22.61 -16.60 -9.34
N LYS A 101 -22.16 -17.38 -8.36
CA LYS A 101 -21.80 -16.92 -7.00
C LYS A 101 -20.35 -17.24 -6.66
N GLU A 102 -19.56 -17.64 -7.65
CA GLU A 102 -18.16 -18.06 -7.53
C GLU A 102 -17.27 -17.10 -8.33
N TYR A 103 -15.96 -17.16 -8.12
CA TYR A 103 -14.99 -16.41 -8.90
C TYR A 103 -13.91 -17.35 -9.43
N VAL A 104 -13.26 -16.97 -10.53
CA VAL A 104 -12.10 -17.73 -11.05
C VAL A 104 -10.79 -17.02 -10.76
N ASN A 105 -10.83 -15.71 -10.50
CA ASN A 105 -9.68 -14.94 -10.09
C ASN A 105 -10.05 -13.87 -9.06
N LEU A 106 -9.71 -14.10 -7.78
CA LEU A 106 -9.87 -13.09 -6.73
C LEU A 106 -8.82 -12.00 -6.91
N SER A 107 -9.12 -10.95 -7.67
CA SER A 107 -8.16 -9.86 -7.87
C SER A 107 -8.19 -8.87 -6.71
N SER A 108 -9.38 -8.37 -6.37
CA SER A 108 -9.58 -7.48 -5.22
C SER A 108 -10.70 -7.99 -4.31
N PHE A 109 -10.51 -7.76 -3.01
CA PHE A 109 -11.53 -7.89 -1.98
C PHE A 109 -11.57 -6.58 -1.19
N PHE A 110 -12.75 -5.98 -1.03
CA PHE A 110 -12.92 -4.74 -0.28
C PHE A 110 -14.33 -4.62 0.30
N ILE A 111 -14.48 -3.78 1.31
CA ILE A 111 -15.76 -3.41 1.89
C ILE A 111 -16.21 -2.05 1.35
N LYS A 112 -17.49 -1.92 0.99
CA LYS A 112 -18.11 -0.61 0.75
C LYS A 112 -19.56 -0.65 1.21
N ASN A 113 -19.99 0.33 2.01
CA ASN A 113 -21.35 0.39 2.56
C ASN A 113 -21.77 -0.88 3.32
N GLU A 114 -20.84 -1.45 4.12
CA GLU A 114 -20.98 -2.76 4.79
C GLU A 114 -21.15 -3.98 3.86
N GLU A 115 -21.12 -3.79 2.53
CA GLU A 115 -21.16 -4.90 1.58
C GLU A 115 -19.73 -5.37 1.25
N LEU A 116 -19.59 -6.68 1.08
CA LEU A 116 -18.36 -7.35 0.71
C LEU A 116 -18.31 -7.47 -0.81
N CYS A 117 -17.27 -6.92 -1.42
CA CYS A 117 -17.11 -6.92 -2.86
C CYS A 117 -15.88 -7.74 -3.27
N ILE A 118 -16.09 -8.69 -4.18
CA ILE A 118 -15.05 -9.50 -4.80
C ILE A 118 -14.97 -9.11 -6.28
N TYR A 119 -13.85 -8.52 -6.69
CA TYR A 119 -13.58 -8.26 -8.09
C TYR A 119 -12.93 -9.48 -8.74
N ASP A 120 -13.67 -10.13 -9.64
CA ASP A 120 -13.19 -11.17 -10.53
C ASP A 120 -12.69 -10.55 -11.83
N PHE A 121 -11.37 -10.32 -11.90
CA PHE A 121 -10.73 -9.70 -13.06
C PHE A 121 -10.92 -10.52 -14.34
N ASN A 122 -10.78 -11.84 -14.26
CA ASN A 122 -10.89 -12.71 -15.43
C ASN A 122 -12.31 -12.73 -15.99
N GLN A 123 -13.34 -12.62 -15.14
CA GLN A 123 -14.73 -12.54 -15.58
C GLN A 123 -15.27 -11.11 -15.76
N GLY A 124 -14.48 -10.08 -15.43
CA GLY A 124 -14.91 -8.68 -15.56
C GLY A 124 -16.18 -8.39 -14.75
N ARG A 125 -16.23 -8.85 -13.49
CA ARG A 125 -17.42 -8.70 -12.65
C ARG A 125 -17.06 -8.50 -11.19
N VAL A 126 -17.94 -7.83 -10.46
CA VAL A 126 -17.85 -7.69 -9.00
C VAL A 126 -19.00 -8.46 -8.38
N LEU A 127 -18.67 -9.49 -7.59
CA LEU A 127 -19.66 -10.21 -6.78
C LEU A 127 -19.83 -9.49 -5.44
N VAL A 128 -21.07 -9.31 -5.01
CA VAL A 128 -21.41 -8.55 -3.80
C VAL A 128 -22.14 -9.44 -2.81
N PHE A 129 -21.70 -9.41 -1.55
CA PHE A 129 -22.22 -10.22 -0.45
C PHE A 129 -22.54 -9.37 0.77
N ALA A 130 -23.53 -9.79 1.56
CA ALA A 130 -23.76 -9.24 2.89
C ALA A 130 -22.71 -9.74 3.88
N PRO A 131 -22.49 -9.06 5.01
CA PRO A 131 -21.61 -9.53 6.09
C PRO A 131 -21.95 -10.93 6.59
N SER A 132 -23.18 -11.42 6.40
CA SER A 132 -23.62 -12.78 6.74
C SER A 132 -23.14 -13.87 5.76
N GLY A 133 -22.37 -13.53 4.74
CA GLY A 133 -21.97 -14.45 3.66
C GLY A 133 -23.04 -14.67 2.58
N ARG A 134 -24.21 -14.06 2.73
CA ARG A 134 -25.30 -14.17 1.75
C ARG A 134 -24.96 -13.38 0.50
N TYR A 135 -24.92 -14.06 -0.64
CA TYR A 135 -24.83 -13.41 -1.96
C TYR A 135 -25.98 -12.42 -2.16
N LEU A 136 -25.66 -11.24 -2.66
CA LEU A 136 -26.61 -10.17 -2.94
C LEU A 136 -26.82 -10.01 -4.44
N ARG A 137 -25.74 -9.75 -5.17
CA ARG A 137 -25.78 -9.45 -6.62
C ARG A 137 -24.40 -9.60 -7.26
N THR A 138 -24.37 -9.47 -8.58
CA THR A 138 -23.16 -9.35 -9.38
C THR A 138 -23.30 -8.13 -10.27
N GLU A 139 -22.32 -7.25 -10.21
CA GLU A 139 -22.21 -6.10 -11.09
C GLU A 139 -21.21 -6.42 -12.20
N LYS A 140 -21.49 -5.98 -13.43
CA LYS A 140 -20.48 -6.01 -14.49
C LYS A 140 -19.42 -4.97 -14.16
N ALA A 141 -18.16 -5.33 -14.34
CA ALA A 141 -17.05 -4.39 -14.29
C ALA A 141 -16.38 -4.35 -15.66
N VAL A 142 -15.73 -3.24 -15.99
CA VAL A 142 -15.15 -3.08 -17.32
C VAL A 142 -14.08 -4.15 -17.56
N LYS A 143 -14.34 -4.97 -18.58
CA LYS A 143 -13.35 -5.76 -19.30
C LYS A 143 -13.63 -5.54 -20.78
N ASN A 144 -13.25 -4.38 -21.30
CA ASN A 144 -13.38 -4.12 -22.73
C ASN A 144 -12.04 -4.39 -23.41
N SER A 145 -12.08 -5.19 -24.47
CA SER A 145 -11.00 -5.31 -25.46
C SER A 145 -10.69 -3.96 -26.15
N ASP A 146 -11.62 -3.02 -26.07
CA ASP A 146 -11.59 -1.73 -26.77
C ASP A 146 -11.13 -0.57 -25.86
N VAL A 147 -10.83 -0.85 -24.58
CA VAL A 147 -10.35 0.18 -23.63
C VAL A 147 -8.86 -0.03 -23.42
N GLU A 148 -8.08 1.02 -23.66
CA GLU A 148 -6.62 0.96 -23.58
C GLU A 148 -6.09 0.62 -22.17
N CYS A 149 -6.91 0.85 -21.14
CA CYS A 149 -6.64 0.55 -19.74
C CYS A 149 -7.59 -0.53 -19.19
N VAL A 150 -7.04 -1.58 -18.58
CA VAL A 150 -7.82 -2.65 -17.94
C VAL A 150 -7.64 -2.57 -16.42
N PRO A 151 -8.71 -2.41 -15.60
CA PRO A 151 -8.60 -2.40 -14.14
C PRO A 151 -8.11 -3.74 -13.61
N GLN A 152 -6.88 -3.80 -13.06
CA GLN A 152 -6.35 -5.02 -12.43
C GLN A 152 -6.86 -5.15 -11.00
N LEU A 153 -6.75 -4.09 -10.21
CA LEU A 153 -7.25 -4.01 -8.85
C LEU A 153 -8.25 -2.87 -8.72
N ILE A 154 -9.24 -3.01 -7.84
CA ILE A 154 -10.27 -1.99 -7.59
C ILE A 154 -10.38 -1.76 -6.08
N ARG A 155 -10.42 -0.49 -5.67
CA ARG A 155 -10.62 -0.04 -4.28
C ARG A 155 -11.67 1.06 -4.21
N PRO A 156 -12.43 1.17 -3.11
CA PRO A 156 -13.27 2.33 -2.85
C PRO A 156 -12.46 3.62 -2.90
N TYR A 157 -13.04 4.68 -3.45
CA TYR A 157 -12.49 6.03 -3.39
C TYR A 157 -13.61 7.00 -3.03
N GLY A 158 -13.65 7.40 -1.75
CA GLY A 158 -14.76 8.13 -1.17
C GLY A 158 -16.10 7.38 -1.29
N LYS A 159 -17.21 8.13 -1.22
CA LYS A 159 -18.56 7.55 -1.13
C LYS A 159 -19.04 6.90 -2.42
N ASN A 160 -18.86 7.57 -3.56
CA ASN A 160 -19.59 7.27 -4.79
C ASN A 160 -18.67 6.93 -5.99
N LYS A 161 -17.39 6.63 -5.72
CA LYS A 161 -16.43 6.28 -6.76
C LYS A 161 -15.57 5.09 -6.34
N TYR A 162 -14.81 4.60 -7.29
CA TYR A 162 -13.71 3.67 -7.07
C TYR A 162 -12.49 4.18 -7.80
N ILE A 163 -11.34 3.67 -7.40
CA ILE A 163 -10.09 3.83 -8.12
C ILE A 163 -9.54 2.46 -8.44
N ALA A 164 -8.95 2.32 -9.61
CA ALA A 164 -8.33 1.09 -10.07
C ALA A 164 -6.84 1.28 -10.28
N LYS A 165 -6.07 0.25 -9.95
CA LYS A 165 -4.73 0.06 -10.50
C LYS A 165 -4.86 -0.68 -11.82
N ASN A 166 -4.35 -0.10 -12.90
CA ASN A 166 -4.45 -0.70 -14.22
C ASN A 166 -3.51 -1.89 -14.37
N SER A 167 -3.81 -2.80 -15.30
CA SER A 167 -2.89 -3.83 -15.78
C SER A 167 -1.88 -3.21 -16.73
N PHE A 168 -0.59 -3.49 -16.52
CA PHE A 168 0.45 -3.08 -17.47
C PHE A 168 0.21 -3.67 -18.86
N ASN A 169 0.12 -2.82 -19.87
CA ASN A 169 -0.20 -3.24 -21.23
C ASN A 169 0.97 -3.98 -21.92
N GLY A 170 2.21 -3.54 -21.67
CA GLY A 170 3.43 -4.15 -22.21
C GLY A 170 3.69 -3.90 -23.70
N THR A 171 2.78 -3.25 -24.44
CA THR A 171 3.03 -2.88 -25.84
C THR A 171 4.10 -1.79 -25.93
N PRO A 172 5.19 -1.98 -26.71
CA PRO A 172 6.22 -0.97 -26.89
C PRO A 172 5.65 0.37 -27.38
N GLY A 173 6.01 1.45 -26.72
CA GLY A 173 5.54 2.81 -27.03
C GLY A 173 4.20 3.18 -26.39
N TYR A 174 3.48 2.24 -25.79
CA TYR A 174 2.28 2.53 -25.02
C TYR A 174 2.63 2.85 -23.56
N VAL A 175 2.27 4.04 -23.10
CA VAL A 175 2.42 4.45 -21.70
C VAL A 175 1.15 4.08 -20.96
N THR A 176 1.22 3.07 -20.08
CA THR A 176 0.05 2.64 -19.30
C THR A 176 -0.10 3.56 -18.07
N PRO A 177 -1.20 4.32 -17.93
CA PRO A 177 -1.48 5.07 -16.70
C PRO A 177 -1.54 4.13 -15.50
N ALA A 178 -0.98 4.54 -14.36
CA ALA A 178 -0.97 3.69 -13.17
C ALA A 178 -2.36 3.48 -12.57
N LEU A 179 -3.16 4.55 -12.53
CA LEU A 179 -4.45 4.58 -11.87
C LEU A 179 -5.55 5.12 -12.82
N SER A 180 -6.77 4.62 -12.63
CA SER A 180 -7.98 5.11 -13.28
C SER A 180 -9.10 5.29 -12.27
N LEU A 181 -9.99 6.26 -12.49
CA LEU A 181 -11.22 6.40 -11.71
C LEU A 181 -12.38 5.67 -12.36
N LEU A 182 -13.20 5.08 -11.50
CA LEU A 182 -14.38 4.33 -11.88
C LEU A 182 -15.62 4.91 -11.18
N ASP A 183 -16.74 4.90 -11.89
CA ASP A 183 -18.05 5.23 -11.33
C ASP A 183 -18.63 4.08 -10.47
N GLU A 184 -19.83 4.28 -9.92
CA GLU A 184 -20.51 3.27 -9.09
C GLU A 184 -20.83 1.96 -9.85
N LYS A 185 -20.81 1.98 -11.18
CA LYS A 185 -21.02 0.83 -12.05
C LYS A 185 -19.70 0.21 -12.54
N TYR A 186 -18.59 0.54 -11.88
CA TYR A 186 -17.25 0.06 -12.22
C TYR A 186 -16.83 0.39 -13.66
N THR A 187 -17.37 1.49 -14.22
CA THR A 187 -16.98 2.00 -15.54
C THR A 187 -15.88 3.03 -15.39
N ILE A 188 -14.79 2.88 -16.16
CA ILE A 188 -13.71 3.87 -16.18
C ILE A 188 -14.27 5.21 -16.67
N THR A 189 -14.15 6.23 -15.83
CA THR A 189 -14.56 7.60 -16.17
C THR A 189 -13.38 8.44 -16.66
N GLN A 190 -12.18 8.19 -16.12
CA GLN A 190 -10.95 8.85 -16.53
C GLN A 190 -9.71 8.06 -16.08
N THR A 191 -8.62 8.19 -16.81
CA THR A 191 -7.27 7.79 -16.38
C THR A 191 -6.61 8.95 -15.64
N LEU A 192 -5.79 8.66 -14.62
CA LEU A 192 -5.07 9.69 -13.89
C LEU A 192 -3.70 9.94 -14.52
N GLU A 193 -3.37 11.21 -14.70
CA GLU A 193 -2.07 11.66 -15.21
C GLU A 193 -1.00 11.61 -14.12
N GLY A 194 0.27 11.85 -14.50
CA GLY A 194 1.38 12.06 -13.57
C GLY A 194 2.10 10.79 -13.11
N HIS A 195 1.52 9.60 -13.30
CA HIS A 195 2.18 8.34 -12.95
C HIS A 195 1.81 7.19 -13.89
N SER A 196 2.80 6.39 -14.30
CA SER A 196 2.66 5.31 -15.29
C SER A 196 3.25 4.00 -14.81
N LEU A 197 2.74 2.88 -15.31
CA LEU A 197 3.31 1.56 -15.04
C LEU A 197 4.44 1.26 -16.02
N HIS A 198 5.52 0.69 -15.49
CA HIS A 198 6.67 0.24 -16.26
C HIS A 198 6.79 -1.28 -16.32
N THR A 199 6.11 -2.00 -15.42
CA THR A 199 6.12 -3.47 -15.34
C THR A 199 4.76 -3.99 -14.90
N GLY A 200 4.55 -5.30 -15.03
CA GLY A 200 3.38 -6.00 -14.50
C GLY A 200 3.45 -6.33 -13.00
N PHE A 201 4.42 -5.80 -12.26
CA PHE A 201 4.56 -6.10 -10.83
C PHE A 201 3.38 -5.51 -10.03
N LEU A 202 2.88 -6.27 -9.05
CA LEU A 202 1.65 -5.94 -8.36
C LEU A 202 1.78 -6.09 -6.84
N LEU A 203 1.35 -5.06 -6.12
CA LEU A 203 1.04 -5.12 -4.69
C LEU A 203 -0.48 -5.08 -4.51
N PHE A 204 -1.05 -6.06 -3.81
CA PHE A 204 -2.50 -6.10 -3.55
C PHE A 204 -2.96 -5.00 -2.57
N ASP A 205 -2.01 -4.50 -1.78
CA ASP A 205 -2.13 -3.39 -0.86
C ASP A 205 -1.66 -2.06 -1.49
N PHE A 206 -1.66 -1.88 -2.82
CA PHE A 206 -1.08 -0.69 -3.49
C PHE A 206 -1.54 0.70 -3.01
N MET A 207 -2.62 0.80 -2.23
CA MET A 207 -3.16 2.06 -1.77
C MET A 207 -3.98 1.92 -0.49
N ASN A 208 -4.23 3.06 0.15
CA ASN A 208 -5.22 3.23 1.20
C ASN A 208 -6.06 4.48 0.92
N CYS A 209 -7.33 4.46 1.32
CA CYS A 209 -8.20 5.61 1.24
C CYS A 209 -9.21 5.60 2.39
N ASP A 210 -9.44 6.76 3.02
CA ASP A 210 -10.52 6.90 4.00
C ASP A 210 -11.90 6.89 3.34
N ASP A 211 -12.94 6.64 4.15
CA ASP A 211 -14.32 6.53 3.68
C ASP A 211 -14.84 7.80 2.96
N ASN A 212 -14.24 8.96 3.22
CA ASN A 212 -14.63 10.22 2.59
C ASN A 212 -13.80 10.57 1.34
N GLY A 213 -12.68 9.89 1.08
CA GLY A 213 -11.78 10.21 -0.04
C GLY A 213 -10.83 11.38 0.23
N GLY A 214 -10.75 11.87 1.47
CA GLY A 214 -9.89 13.00 1.86
C GLY A 214 -8.44 12.61 2.11
N PHE A 215 -8.18 11.37 2.50
CA PHE A 215 -6.84 10.82 2.73
C PHE A 215 -6.61 9.63 1.81
N ILE A 216 -6.03 9.88 0.63
CA ILE A 216 -5.62 8.85 -0.32
C ILE A 216 -4.10 8.79 -0.44
N THR A 217 -3.56 7.59 -0.23
CA THR A 217 -2.14 7.27 -0.38
C THR A 217 -1.98 6.13 -1.37
N TYR A 218 -1.02 6.28 -2.29
CA TYR A 218 -0.62 5.27 -3.27
C TYR A 218 0.88 5.01 -3.12
N TRP A 219 1.30 3.75 -3.22
CA TRP A 219 2.72 3.37 -3.14
C TRP A 219 3.05 2.23 -4.08
N GLU A 220 4.35 2.09 -4.35
CA GLU A 220 4.91 1.08 -5.23
C GLU A 220 6.06 0.36 -4.53
N ALA A 221 6.30 -0.89 -4.93
CA ALA A 221 7.41 -1.66 -4.40
C ALA A 221 8.74 -0.96 -4.70
N LEU A 222 9.58 -0.87 -3.67
CA LEU A 222 10.94 -0.32 -3.76
C LEU A 222 11.01 1.16 -4.20
N SER A 223 9.89 1.88 -4.09
CA SER A 223 9.87 3.34 -4.17
C SER A 223 10.05 3.96 -2.79
N ASP A 224 10.78 5.08 -2.73
CA ASP A 224 10.92 5.94 -1.55
C ASP A 224 9.79 6.99 -1.46
N THR A 225 8.90 7.00 -2.45
CA THR A 225 7.89 8.05 -2.61
C THR A 225 6.50 7.49 -2.35
N ILE A 226 5.74 8.17 -1.50
CA ILE A 226 4.31 7.96 -1.29
C ILE A 226 3.56 9.03 -2.07
N TYR A 227 2.61 8.63 -2.89
CA TYR A 227 1.85 9.50 -3.78
C TYR A 227 0.44 9.74 -3.25
N THR A 228 -0.24 10.73 -3.84
CA THR A 228 -1.65 11.01 -3.60
C THR A 228 -2.35 11.33 -4.92
N VAL A 229 -3.69 11.36 -4.88
CA VAL A 229 -4.52 11.79 -5.99
C VAL A 229 -5.02 13.20 -5.71
N VAL A 230 -4.83 14.11 -6.66
CA VAL A 230 -5.26 15.50 -6.57
C VAL A 230 -6.28 15.82 -7.64
N ASN A 231 -7.35 16.49 -7.20
CA ASN A 231 -8.48 16.95 -8.03
C ASN A 231 -9.10 15.84 -8.89
N ASP A 232 -9.05 14.59 -8.42
CA ASP A 232 -9.52 13.40 -9.16
C ASP A 232 -8.88 13.25 -10.56
N SER A 233 -7.72 13.85 -10.84
CA SER A 233 -7.16 13.87 -12.20
C SER A 233 -5.67 13.54 -12.27
N MET A 234 -4.92 13.75 -11.19
CA MET A 234 -3.47 13.68 -11.18
C MET A 234 -2.97 12.81 -10.03
N VAL A 235 -2.05 11.91 -10.29
CA VAL A 235 -1.22 11.27 -9.27
C VAL A 235 0.05 12.10 -9.10
N GLN A 236 0.34 12.52 -7.88
CA GLN A 236 1.55 13.27 -7.59
C GLN A 236 2.25 12.81 -6.32
N PRO A 237 3.58 12.93 -6.23
CA PRO A 237 4.31 12.69 -4.99
C PRO A 237 3.72 13.54 -3.83
N LYS A 238 3.48 12.91 -2.68
CA LYS A 238 2.98 13.56 -1.46
C LYS A 238 3.98 13.54 -0.31
N TYR A 239 4.67 12.42 -0.11
CA TYR A 239 5.74 12.26 0.87
C TYR A 239 6.96 11.60 0.21
N LEU A 240 8.16 12.08 0.54
CA LEU A 240 9.42 11.42 0.21
C LEU A 240 9.97 10.84 1.51
N VAL A 241 10.05 9.52 1.61
CA VAL A 241 10.58 8.84 2.79
C VAL A 241 12.09 8.69 2.64
N ASN A 242 12.83 9.37 3.49
CA ASN A 242 14.28 9.37 3.51
C ASN A 242 14.80 8.46 4.63
N PHE A 243 15.41 7.34 4.27
CA PHE A 243 16.05 6.39 5.18
C PHE A 243 17.55 6.71 5.42
N GLY A 244 18.05 7.85 4.96
CA GLY A 244 19.45 8.23 5.10
C GLY A 244 20.39 7.24 4.40
N GLU A 245 21.40 6.75 5.11
CA GLU A 245 22.37 5.78 4.58
C GLU A 245 21.77 4.39 4.30
N TYR A 246 20.57 4.12 4.82
CA TYR A 246 19.83 2.89 4.60
C TYR A 246 18.96 2.95 3.32
N ALA A 247 18.89 4.09 2.63
CA ALA A 247 18.10 4.23 1.40
C ALA A 247 18.73 3.48 0.22
N ILE A 248 17.90 2.94 -0.68
CA ILE A 248 18.37 2.45 -1.97
C ILE A 248 19.07 3.61 -2.70
N PRO A 249 20.33 3.45 -3.16
CA PRO A 249 21.03 4.53 -3.84
C PRO A 249 20.24 5.03 -5.06
N ALA A 250 20.14 6.35 -5.23
CA ALA A 250 19.35 6.95 -6.31
C ALA A 250 19.76 6.44 -7.71
N VAL A 251 21.06 6.17 -7.92
CA VAL A 251 21.58 5.59 -9.18
C VAL A 251 21.03 4.20 -9.46
N GLU A 252 20.75 3.41 -8.43
CA GLU A 252 20.14 2.09 -8.56
C GLU A 252 18.65 2.24 -8.82
N ARG A 253 17.96 3.03 -8.00
CA ARG A 253 16.52 3.26 -8.09
C ARG A 253 16.07 3.85 -9.43
N LEU A 254 16.85 4.75 -10.04
CA LEU A 254 16.48 5.43 -11.28
C LEU A 254 16.81 4.63 -12.55
N ASN A 255 17.71 3.64 -12.47
CA ASN A 255 18.22 2.91 -13.64
C ASN A 255 17.77 1.45 -13.71
N LYS A 256 17.01 0.97 -12.72
CA LYS A 256 16.53 -0.41 -12.64
C LYS A 256 15.03 -0.44 -12.61
N ASP A 257 14.44 -1.46 -13.24
CA ASP A 257 13.04 -1.77 -12.99
C ASP A 257 12.87 -2.46 -11.62
N VAL A 258 11.63 -2.72 -11.25
CA VAL A 258 11.32 -3.32 -9.95
C VAL A 258 11.90 -4.73 -9.78
N TYR A 259 12.04 -5.53 -10.85
CA TYR A 259 12.61 -6.88 -10.76
C TYR A 259 14.11 -6.81 -10.53
N ASP A 260 14.82 -5.97 -11.28
CA ASP A 260 16.24 -5.72 -11.08
C ASP A 260 16.52 -5.12 -9.70
N LEU A 261 15.62 -4.27 -9.19
CA LEU A 261 15.72 -3.74 -7.82
C LEU A 261 15.49 -4.81 -6.77
N ILE A 262 14.54 -5.73 -6.97
CA ILE A 262 14.35 -6.89 -6.07
C ILE A 262 15.63 -7.70 -5.98
N ASP A 263 16.23 -8.03 -7.13
CA ASP A 263 17.49 -8.77 -7.18
C ASP A 263 18.63 -8.00 -6.52
N TYR A 264 18.68 -6.68 -6.70
CA TYR A 264 19.67 -5.82 -6.05
C TYR A 264 19.54 -5.82 -4.53
N VAL A 265 18.34 -5.58 -3.98
CA VAL A 265 18.14 -5.46 -2.52
C VAL A 265 18.26 -6.80 -1.80
N ASN A 266 18.00 -7.92 -2.49
CA ASN A 266 18.13 -9.26 -1.94
C ASN A 266 19.58 -9.76 -1.82
N LYS A 267 20.56 -9.01 -2.35
CA LYS A 267 21.99 -9.37 -2.18
C LYS A 267 22.41 -9.28 -0.71
N PRO A 268 23.22 -10.22 -0.20
CA PRO A 268 23.66 -10.22 1.20
C PRO A 268 24.24 -8.88 1.68
N GLU A 269 25.05 -8.22 0.86
CA GLU A 269 25.67 -6.91 1.15
C GLU A 269 24.67 -5.74 1.22
N ASN A 270 23.48 -5.92 0.64
CA ASN A 270 22.42 -4.91 0.56
C ASN A 270 21.28 -5.16 1.54
N LYS A 271 21.34 -6.22 2.37
CA LYS A 271 20.31 -6.53 3.38
C LYS A 271 20.05 -5.37 4.34
N LYS A 272 21.05 -4.54 4.60
CA LYS A 272 20.89 -3.35 5.45
C LYS A 272 19.93 -2.32 4.85
N LEU A 273 19.66 -2.32 3.54
CA LEU A 273 18.81 -1.30 2.95
C LEU A 273 17.37 -1.37 3.49
N ALA A 274 16.82 -0.21 3.82
CA ALA A 274 15.42 -0.04 4.14
C ALA A 274 14.59 0.00 2.85
N THR A 275 13.57 -0.85 2.78
CA THR A 275 12.80 -1.10 1.56
C THR A 275 11.33 -1.37 1.90
N LEU A 276 10.51 -1.59 0.86
CA LEU A 276 9.13 -2.07 0.99
C LEU A 276 8.23 -1.19 1.89
N ILE A 277 8.16 0.11 1.59
CA ILE A 277 7.15 1.00 2.16
C ILE A 277 5.77 0.47 1.78
N ARG A 278 5.01 0.01 2.77
CA ARG A 278 3.73 -0.69 2.58
C ARG A 278 2.72 -0.33 3.66
N TYR A 279 1.46 -0.70 3.42
CA TYR A 279 0.34 -0.46 4.33
C TYR A 279 0.28 0.98 4.85
N VAL A 280 0.48 1.95 3.95
CA VAL A 280 0.49 3.36 4.29
C VAL A 280 -0.91 3.81 4.70
N TYR A 281 -1.07 4.22 5.94
CA TYR A 281 -2.32 4.75 6.47
C TYR A 281 -2.13 6.22 6.85
N GLU A 282 -2.96 7.11 6.32
CA GLU A 282 -2.90 8.54 6.64
C GLU A 282 -4.16 8.99 7.34
N GLU A 283 -3.99 9.87 8.32
CA GLU A 283 -5.06 10.64 8.93
C GLU A 283 -4.62 12.10 9.13
N GLU A 284 -5.45 12.88 9.83
CA GLU A 284 -5.25 14.32 10.00
C GLU A 284 -3.87 14.65 10.58
N ASN A 285 -3.50 14.02 11.70
CA ASN A 285 -2.28 14.34 12.44
C ASN A 285 -1.12 13.36 12.22
N TYR A 286 -1.39 12.18 11.67
CA TYR A 286 -0.39 11.10 11.58
C TYR A 286 -0.39 10.41 10.22
N LEU A 287 0.80 9.92 9.85
CA LEU A 287 1.01 8.96 8.77
C LEU A 287 1.70 7.72 9.35
N TYR A 288 1.23 6.54 8.97
CA TYR A 288 1.80 5.26 9.37
C TYR A 288 2.22 4.51 8.13
N PHE A 289 3.34 3.82 8.18
CA PHE A 289 3.72 2.89 7.13
C PHE A 289 4.66 1.83 7.68
N VAL A 290 4.61 0.67 7.04
CA VAL A 290 5.53 -0.44 7.31
C VAL A 290 6.70 -0.33 6.36
N PHE A 291 7.89 -0.66 6.84
CA PHE A 291 9.05 -0.90 5.98
C PHE A 291 9.87 -2.09 6.50
N SER A 292 10.64 -2.69 5.61
CA SER A 292 11.57 -3.77 5.94
C SER A 292 12.99 -3.23 5.95
N CYS A 293 13.78 -3.63 6.93
CA CYS A 293 15.20 -3.32 7.01
C CYS A 293 15.92 -4.48 7.70
N GLU A 294 16.99 -4.98 7.09
CA GLU A 294 17.62 -6.23 7.51
C GLU A 294 16.60 -7.38 7.54
N ASP A 295 16.66 -8.22 8.57
CA ASP A 295 15.70 -9.30 8.78
C ASP A 295 14.51 -8.85 9.67
N SER A 296 14.24 -7.53 9.76
CA SER A 296 13.20 -6.93 10.61
C SER A 296 12.14 -6.16 9.82
N VAL A 297 10.90 -6.22 10.30
CA VAL A 297 9.78 -5.37 9.84
C VAL A 297 9.55 -4.30 10.90
N ARG A 298 9.33 -3.07 10.45
CA ARG A 298 9.21 -1.89 11.33
C ARG A 298 7.98 -1.08 10.96
N LEU A 299 7.33 -0.50 11.97
CA LEU A 299 6.21 0.41 11.81
C LEU A 299 6.69 1.84 12.08
N ALA A 300 6.71 2.69 11.06
CA ALA A 300 6.95 4.12 11.20
C ALA A 300 5.64 4.84 11.56
N LEU A 301 5.73 5.74 12.54
CA LEU A 301 4.69 6.69 12.94
C LEU A 301 5.25 8.10 12.74
N TYR A 302 4.75 8.81 11.72
CA TYR A 302 5.11 10.20 11.44
C TYR A 302 4.04 11.15 11.96
N ASN A 303 4.43 12.10 12.80
CA ASN A 303 3.58 13.17 13.29
C ASN A 303 3.69 14.38 12.35
N LYS A 304 2.58 14.74 11.70
CA LYS A 304 2.52 15.78 10.66
C LYS A 304 2.68 17.21 11.20
N GLU A 305 2.40 17.43 12.48
CA GLU A 305 2.52 18.75 13.13
C GLU A 305 3.97 19.01 13.58
N THR A 306 4.60 18.01 14.21
CA THR A 306 5.97 18.14 14.74
C THR A 306 7.05 17.71 13.76
N HIS A 307 6.68 17.12 12.63
CA HIS A 307 7.56 16.52 11.63
C HIS A 307 8.53 15.46 12.18
N ASN A 308 8.16 14.81 13.29
CA ASN A 308 8.95 13.74 13.91
C ASN A 308 8.43 12.36 13.51
N THR A 309 9.35 11.44 13.24
CA THR A 309 9.06 10.02 13.03
C THR A 309 9.48 9.22 14.26
N THR A 310 8.61 8.33 14.73
CA THR A 310 8.95 7.28 15.69
C THR A 310 8.89 5.93 14.96
N THR A 311 9.97 5.16 15.03
CA THR A 311 10.03 3.82 14.44
C THR A 311 9.81 2.78 15.51
N HIS A 312 8.79 1.94 15.38
CA HIS A 312 8.58 0.79 16.24
C HIS A 312 9.18 -0.47 15.59
N ILE A 313 10.16 -1.08 16.26
CA ILE A 313 10.62 -2.43 15.92
C ILE A 313 9.64 -3.43 16.51
N LEU A 314 9.33 -4.42 15.67
CA LEU A 314 8.57 -5.59 16.05
C LEU A 314 9.58 -6.66 16.46
N PRO A 315 9.48 -7.24 17.66
CA PRO A 315 10.39 -8.30 18.02
C PRO A 315 10.17 -9.49 17.09
N ALA A 316 11.27 -10.17 16.75
CA ALA A 316 11.22 -11.37 15.92
C ALA A 316 10.33 -12.45 16.56
N GLU A 317 10.30 -12.49 17.90
CA GLU A 317 9.53 -13.44 18.70
C GLU A 317 8.68 -12.74 19.75
N VAL A 318 7.49 -13.28 20.01
CA VAL A 318 6.51 -12.79 20.98
C VAL A 318 6.16 -13.90 21.96
N ASN A 319 5.91 -13.53 23.22
CA ASN A 319 5.51 -14.45 24.30
C ASN A 319 6.51 -15.58 24.55
N GLY A 320 7.80 -15.23 24.69
CA GLY A 320 8.87 -16.19 25.03
C GLY A 320 9.23 -17.17 23.90
N GLY A 321 9.09 -16.75 22.64
CA GLY A 321 9.42 -17.58 21.48
C GLY A 321 8.25 -18.35 20.88
N LYS A 322 7.07 -18.31 21.52
CA LYS A 322 5.89 -19.01 21.01
C LYS A 322 5.43 -18.50 19.65
N TYR A 323 5.47 -17.19 19.44
CA TYR A 323 4.96 -16.58 18.22
C TYR A 323 6.07 -15.86 17.46
N ARG A 324 6.05 -15.95 16.12
CA ARG A 324 6.89 -15.15 15.23
C ARG A 324 6.03 -14.19 14.40
N LEU A 325 6.53 -12.99 14.12
CA LEU A 325 5.85 -12.06 13.23
C LEU A 325 5.78 -12.61 11.79
N ALA A 326 4.59 -12.61 11.19
CA ALA A 326 4.40 -12.93 9.79
C ALA A 326 4.52 -11.70 8.87
N SER A 327 4.36 -11.89 7.56
CA SER A 327 4.50 -10.82 6.54
C SER A 327 3.37 -9.78 6.51
N PHE A 328 2.40 -9.83 7.42
CA PHE A 328 1.24 -8.94 7.45
C PHE A 328 1.23 -8.05 8.70
N LEU A 329 1.26 -6.74 8.47
CA LEU A 329 1.00 -5.69 9.46
C LEU A 329 0.24 -4.56 8.79
N LYS A 330 -0.84 -4.09 9.39
CA LYS A 330 -1.49 -2.85 8.94
C LYS A 330 -1.99 -2.01 10.11
N VAL A 331 -2.11 -0.71 9.85
CA VAL A 331 -2.97 0.18 10.65
C VAL A 331 -4.35 0.20 10.00
N ASP A 332 -5.38 0.01 10.81
CA ASP A 332 -6.78 0.03 10.38
C ASP A 332 -7.60 0.78 11.42
N LYS A 333 -8.03 2.00 11.06
CA LYS A 333 -8.76 2.91 11.94
C LYS A 333 -8.01 3.14 13.25
N ASP A 334 -8.49 2.59 14.36
CA ASP A 334 -7.94 2.74 15.71
C ASP A 334 -6.99 1.61 16.12
N LYS A 335 -6.73 0.63 15.24
CA LYS A 335 -5.99 -0.59 15.55
C LYS A 335 -4.74 -0.71 14.72
N VAL A 336 -3.71 -1.32 15.30
CA VAL A 336 -2.65 -1.98 14.55
C VAL A 336 -2.91 -3.48 14.63
N ILE A 337 -2.94 -4.13 13.47
CA ILE A 337 -3.22 -5.56 13.33
C ILE A 337 -2.01 -6.22 12.69
N MET A 338 -1.53 -7.29 13.32
CA MET A 338 -0.40 -8.08 12.86
C MET A 338 -0.78 -9.55 12.80
N ALA A 339 -0.26 -10.26 11.80
CA ALA A 339 -0.33 -11.71 11.78
C ALA A 339 0.88 -12.30 12.51
N LEU A 340 0.63 -13.30 13.35
CA LEU A 340 1.63 -14.04 14.11
C LEU A 340 1.57 -15.52 13.73
N GLU A 341 2.72 -16.13 13.45
CA GLU A 341 2.87 -17.57 13.26
C GLU A 341 3.08 -18.25 14.62
N ASP A 342 2.39 -19.36 14.87
CA ASP A 342 2.59 -20.20 16.06
C ASP A 342 3.77 -21.14 15.85
N CYS A 343 4.89 -20.85 16.51
CA CYS A 343 6.13 -21.62 16.41
C CYS A 343 6.08 -22.94 17.19
N GLU A 344 5.17 -23.06 18.18
CA GLU A 344 4.97 -24.30 18.93
C GLU A 344 4.08 -25.29 18.16
N ASN A 345 3.19 -24.77 17.31
CA ASN A 345 2.32 -25.59 16.46
C ASN A 345 2.18 -24.97 15.06
N ILE A 346 3.10 -25.36 14.17
CA ILE A 346 3.22 -24.83 12.81
C ILE A 346 2.02 -25.15 11.89
N GLU A 347 1.16 -26.10 12.27
CA GLU A 347 -0.06 -26.44 11.53
C GLU A 347 -1.22 -25.52 11.90
N ASN A 348 -1.09 -24.74 12.98
CA ASN A 348 -2.10 -23.75 13.34
C ASN A 348 -2.12 -22.61 12.32
N ASN A 349 -3.33 -22.13 12.06
CA ASN A 349 -3.54 -20.83 11.42
C ASN A 349 -2.79 -19.72 12.18
N GLN A 350 -2.39 -18.70 11.42
CA GLN A 350 -1.81 -17.49 11.99
C GLN A 350 -2.77 -16.88 13.02
N SER A 351 -2.23 -16.42 14.15
CA SER A 351 -2.95 -15.63 15.14
C SER A 351 -2.94 -14.15 14.76
N LEU A 352 -3.91 -13.37 15.25
CA LEU A 352 -3.91 -11.92 15.12
C LEU A 352 -3.41 -11.28 16.41
N PHE A 353 -2.37 -10.46 16.33
CA PHE A 353 -2.08 -9.49 17.38
C PHE A 353 -2.77 -8.17 17.06
N ILE A 354 -3.47 -7.63 18.06
CA ILE A 354 -4.21 -6.37 17.94
C ILE A 354 -3.84 -5.46 19.11
N ILE A 355 -3.44 -4.23 18.80
CA ILE A 355 -3.19 -3.17 19.76
C ILE A 355 -3.91 -1.89 19.32
N ASN A 356 -4.39 -1.09 20.28
CA ASN A 356 -4.91 0.23 19.96
C ASN A 356 -3.75 1.14 19.52
N LYS A 357 -3.85 1.80 18.37
CA LYS A 357 -2.75 2.63 17.85
C LYS A 357 -2.36 3.79 18.78
N LYS A 358 -3.25 4.24 19.67
CA LYS A 358 -2.95 5.28 20.66
C LYS A 358 -1.85 4.87 21.63
N GLU A 359 -1.67 3.57 21.85
CA GLU A 359 -0.59 3.03 22.66
C GLU A 359 0.80 3.28 22.05
N LEU A 360 0.86 3.65 20.76
CA LEU A 360 2.11 4.00 20.07
C LEU A 360 2.51 5.47 20.24
N TYR A 361 1.58 6.35 20.63
CA TYR A 361 1.87 7.78 20.77
C TYR A 361 2.63 8.11 22.05
N GLU A 362 2.47 7.27 23.07
CA GLU A 362 3.21 7.41 24.30
C GLU A 362 4.66 7.02 24.00
N LYS A 363 5.56 8.02 23.97
CA LYS A 363 6.99 7.75 24.18
C LYS A 363 7.07 6.82 25.37
N SER A 364 7.55 5.60 25.15
CA SER A 364 7.83 4.60 26.17
C SER A 364 8.52 5.31 27.33
N ARG A 365 7.72 5.67 28.35
CA ARG A 365 8.18 6.30 29.59
C ARG A 365 8.78 5.19 30.45
N PHE A 366 9.78 4.50 29.94
CA PHE A 366 10.58 3.58 30.72
C PHE A 366 12.03 3.82 30.33
N LYS A 367 12.68 4.54 31.25
CA LYS A 367 14.13 4.64 31.40
C LYS A 367 14.75 3.28 31.61
#